data_AF-A0AB35M381-F1
#
_entry.id   AF-A0AB35M381-F1
#
_cell.length_a   1.000
_cell.length_b   1.000
_cell.length_c   1.000
_cell.angle_alpha   90.00
_cell.angle_beta   90.00
_cell.angle_gamma   90.00
#
_symmetry.space_group_name_H-M   'P 1'
#
loop_
_entity.id
_entity.type
_entity.pdbx_description
1 polymer ?
#
loop_
_entity_poly.entity_id
_entity_poly.type
_entity_poly.pdbx_seq_one_letter_code
_entity_poly.pdbx_strand_id
1 'polypeptide(L)'
;MSFFKKIKENMILNKKNEQRFYELAIEEIMTGTKRTGLWAMALSKSDGSLEKANALYIGLLAEEIKSDLYLEEIENEQLQKQLLLTEKVKKLEREKLDAEKTRLSNLVKKHQPHNKSIFDEQEKYQKELDKKIAEERQKELDKKTAEERQKELDKKTAEELKAAGVRLDPRFKHPQPYLKKY
;
A
#
# COMPACT_ATOMS: atom_id res chain seq x y z
N MET A 1 35.05 25.32 -48.54
CA MET A 1 34.16 26.50 -48.40
C MET A 1 33.11 26.41 -47.27
N SER A 2 32.88 25.27 -46.61
CA SER A 2 31.81 25.12 -45.59
C SER A 2 32.09 25.80 -44.24
N PHE A 3 33.35 25.91 -43.82
CA PHE A 3 33.74 26.46 -42.51
C PHE A 3 33.44 27.97 -42.36
N PHE A 4 33.77 28.78 -43.37
CA PHE A 4 33.46 30.23 -43.36
C PHE A 4 31.96 30.51 -43.35
N LYS A 5 31.15 29.64 -43.97
CA LYS A 5 29.70 29.77 -43.96
C LYS A 5 29.15 29.56 -42.54
N LYS A 6 29.61 28.52 -41.84
CA LYS A 6 29.24 28.27 -40.42
C LYS A 6 29.64 29.41 -39.48
N ILE A 7 30.83 29.99 -39.67
CA ILE A 7 31.26 31.15 -38.85
C ILE A 7 30.33 32.35 -39.07
N LYS A 8 30.01 32.66 -40.33
CA LYS A 8 29.08 33.76 -40.66
C LYS A 8 27.68 33.51 -40.10
N GLU A 9 27.17 32.28 -40.22
CA GLU A 9 25.88 31.88 -39.66
C GLU A 9 25.86 32.07 -38.13
N ASN A 10 26.88 31.57 -37.42
CA ASN A 10 27.00 31.75 -35.98
C ASN A 10 27.12 33.22 -35.57
N MET A 11 27.86 34.04 -36.33
CA MET A 11 27.95 35.47 -36.08
C MET A 11 26.59 36.16 -36.23
N ILE A 12 25.83 35.83 -37.27
CA ILE A 12 24.48 36.38 -37.48
C ILE A 12 23.54 35.95 -36.36
N LEU A 13 23.61 34.68 -35.95
CA LEU A 13 22.82 34.16 -34.84
C LEU A 13 23.15 34.87 -33.53
N ASN A 14 24.44 35.05 -33.23
CA ASN A 14 24.88 35.78 -32.05
C ASN A 14 24.38 37.22 -32.05
N LYS A 15 24.46 37.93 -33.18
CA LYS A 15 23.92 39.30 -33.30
C LYS A 15 22.41 39.34 -33.04
N LYS A 16 21.66 38.36 -33.57
CA LYS A 16 20.21 38.27 -33.35
C LYS A 16 19.89 37.97 -31.88
N ASN A 17 20.68 37.11 -31.24
CA ASN A 17 20.52 36.81 -29.82
C ASN A 17 20.87 38.03 -28.95
N GLU A 18 21.92 38.77 -29.29
CA GLU A 18 22.27 40.03 -28.62
C GLU A 18 21.14 41.05 -28.71
N GLN A 19 20.56 41.25 -29.90
CA GLN A 19 19.40 42.12 -30.08
C GLN A 19 18.24 41.72 -29.17
N ARG A 20 17.96 40.42 -29.06
CA ARG A 20 16.91 39.91 -28.17
C ARG A 20 17.16 40.24 -26.70
N PHE A 21 18.40 40.21 -26.22
CA PHE A 21 18.70 40.61 -24.83
C PHE A 21 18.47 42.10 -24.60
N TYR A 22 18.78 42.94 -25.60
CA TYR A 22 18.46 44.36 -25.54
C TYR A 22 16.95 44.63 -25.60
N GLU A 23 16.20 43.87 -26.40
CA GLU A 23 14.73 43.94 -26.41
C GLU A 23 14.16 43.65 -25.02
N LEU A 24 14.58 42.54 -24.40
CA LEU A 24 14.17 42.17 -23.04
C LEU A 24 14.57 43.23 -22.00
N ALA A 25 15.76 43.81 -22.13
CA ALA A 25 16.21 44.89 -21.26
C ALA A 25 15.30 46.13 -21.36
N ILE A 26 14.86 46.48 -22.56
CA ILE A 26 13.91 47.59 -22.76
C ILE A 26 12.53 47.23 -22.21
N GLU A 27 12.05 46.00 -22.40
CA GLU A 27 10.80 45.55 -21.79
C GLU A 27 10.84 45.66 -20.26
N GLU A 28 11.92 45.22 -19.63
CA GLU A 28 12.12 45.33 -18.17
C GLU A 28 12.05 46.81 -17.73
N ILE A 29 12.76 47.70 -18.45
CA ILE A 29 12.70 49.16 -18.18
C ILE A 29 11.28 49.71 -18.35
N MET A 30 10.56 49.30 -19.40
CA MET A 30 9.19 49.75 -19.67
C MET A 30 8.19 49.28 -18.61
N THR A 31 8.40 48.10 -18.03
CA THR A 31 7.59 47.61 -16.91
C THR A 31 7.83 48.37 -15.60
N GLY A 32 8.83 49.26 -15.57
CA GLY A 32 9.19 50.04 -14.39
C GLY A 32 9.97 49.23 -13.34
N THR A 33 10.39 48.01 -13.68
CA THR A 33 11.25 47.20 -12.83
C THR A 33 12.70 47.67 -13.02
N LYS A 34 13.35 48.02 -11.91
CA LYS A 34 14.69 48.60 -11.94
C LYS A 34 15.60 47.86 -10.99
N ARG A 35 16.66 47.25 -11.53
CA ARG A 35 17.71 46.61 -10.76
C ARG A 35 18.60 47.69 -10.15
N THR A 36 18.31 48.04 -8.89
CA THR A 36 18.95 49.17 -8.18
C THR A 36 20.47 49.06 -8.13
N GLY A 37 21.01 47.85 -7.96
CA GLY A 37 22.45 47.60 -7.99
C GLY A 37 23.09 47.91 -9.35
N LEU A 38 22.53 47.37 -10.43
CA LEU A 38 22.99 47.67 -11.80
C LEU A 38 22.87 49.15 -12.13
N TRP A 39 21.79 49.79 -11.69
CA TRP A 39 21.61 51.22 -11.89
C TRP A 39 22.67 52.05 -11.19
N ALA A 40 22.98 51.72 -9.93
CA ALA A 40 24.04 52.39 -9.19
C ALA A 40 25.41 52.20 -9.88
N MET A 41 25.69 51.01 -10.40
CA MET A 41 26.89 50.75 -11.20
C MET A 41 26.94 51.62 -12.47
N ALA A 42 25.82 51.70 -13.20
CA ALA A 42 25.72 52.53 -14.39
C ALA A 42 25.94 54.02 -14.08
N LEU A 43 25.34 54.51 -13.00
CA LEU A 43 25.49 55.90 -12.53
C LEU A 43 26.92 56.19 -12.08
N SER A 44 27.58 55.26 -11.40
CA SER A 44 28.98 55.43 -10.97
C SER A 44 29.95 55.56 -12.15
N LYS A 45 29.61 54.94 -13.29
CA LYS A 45 30.41 54.95 -14.53
C LYS A 45 30.02 56.07 -15.49
N SER A 46 28.99 56.85 -15.18
CA SER A 46 28.45 57.85 -16.11
C SER A 46 29.02 59.26 -15.94
N ASP A 47 29.99 59.42 -15.05
CA ASP A 47 30.58 60.72 -14.68
C ASP A 47 29.52 61.77 -14.27
N GLY A 48 28.40 61.31 -13.70
CA GLY A 48 27.29 62.18 -13.26
C GLY A 48 26.30 62.59 -14.35
N SER A 49 26.47 62.16 -15.61
CA SER A 49 25.44 62.34 -16.65
C SER A 49 24.37 61.25 -16.56
N LEU A 50 23.11 61.67 -16.60
CA LEU A 50 21.97 60.75 -16.54
C LEU A 50 21.78 60.01 -17.87
N GLU A 51 21.99 60.68 -19.00
CA GLU A 51 21.88 60.09 -20.34
C GLU A 51 22.91 58.98 -20.53
N LYS A 52 24.16 59.25 -20.11
CA LYS A 52 25.22 58.23 -20.10
C LYS A 52 24.88 57.08 -19.17
N ALA A 53 24.32 57.36 -17.99
CA ALA A 53 23.91 56.31 -17.05
C ALA A 53 22.81 55.41 -17.64
N ASN A 54 21.81 56.00 -18.32
CA ASN A 54 20.75 55.26 -18.98
C ASN A 54 21.30 54.34 -20.09
N ALA A 55 22.20 54.86 -20.93
CA ALA A 55 22.83 54.05 -21.99
C ALA A 55 23.66 52.89 -21.41
N LEU A 56 24.46 53.16 -20.38
CA LEU A 56 25.26 52.15 -19.68
C LEU A 56 24.38 51.10 -18.98
N TYR A 57 23.27 51.54 -18.39
CA TYR A 57 22.34 50.65 -17.69
C TYR A 57 21.70 49.64 -18.65
N ILE A 58 21.25 50.07 -19.84
CA ILE A 58 20.68 49.18 -20.85
C ILE A 58 21.69 48.10 -21.26
N GLY A 59 22.95 48.47 -21.44
CA GLY A 59 24.04 47.53 -21.75
C GLY A 59 24.27 46.51 -20.63
N LEU A 60 24.42 46.99 -19.40
CA LEU A 60 24.60 46.12 -18.24
C LEU A 60 23.40 45.19 -18.04
N LEU A 61 22.19 45.68 -18.28
CA LEU A 61 20.97 44.90 -18.11
C LEU A 61 20.87 43.76 -19.13
N ALA A 62 21.23 44.02 -20.38
CA ALA A 62 21.29 42.98 -21.41
C ALA A 62 22.34 41.89 -21.08
N GLU A 63 23.50 42.29 -20.55
CA GLU A 63 24.53 41.34 -20.08
C GLU A 63 24.07 40.51 -18.88
N GLU A 64 23.37 41.14 -17.93
CA GLU A 64 22.82 40.46 -16.76
C GLU A 64 21.74 39.45 -17.17
N ILE A 65 20.78 39.85 -18.01
CA ILE A 65 19.73 38.96 -18.54
C ILE A 65 20.35 37.76 -19.27
N LYS A 66 21.39 38.00 -20.06
CA LYS A 66 22.12 36.91 -20.73
C LYS A 66 22.75 35.95 -19.71
N SER A 67 23.30 36.47 -18.63
CA SER A 67 23.90 35.67 -17.56
C SER A 67 22.86 34.88 -16.78
N ASP A 68 21.73 35.50 -16.46
CA ASP A 68 20.59 34.86 -15.78
C ASP A 68 20.09 33.66 -16.59
N LEU A 69 19.83 33.85 -17.89
CA LEU A 69 19.38 32.78 -18.77
C LEU A 69 20.40 31.64 -18.89
N TYR A 70 21.69 31.95 -18.91
CA TYR A 70 22.75 30.95 -18.94
C TYR A 70 22.80 30.13 -17.63
N LEU A 71 22.61 30.78 -16.48
CA LEU A 71 22.52 30.09 -15.19
C LEU A 71 21.28 29.19 -15.13
N GLU A 72 20.12 29.69 -15.59
CA GLU A 72 18.89 28.90 -15.68
C GLU A 72 19.07 27.65 -16.57
N GLU A 73 19.76 27.76 -17.70
CA GLU A 73 20.07 26.62 -18.57
C GLU A 73 20.90 25.56 -17.83
N ILE A 74 21.93 25.98 -17.09
CA ILE A 74 22.78 25.07 -16.30
C ILE A 74 21.96 24.38 -15.20
N GLU A 75 21.16 25.13 -14.45
CA GLU A 75 20.31 24.59 -13.39
C GLU A 75 19.31 23.58 -13.93
N ASN A 76 18.67 23.90 -15.06
CA ASN A 76 17.74 22.99 -15.74
C ASN A 76 18.44 21.70 -16.20
N GLU A 77 19.65 21.79 -16.76
CA GLU A 77 20.41 20.62 -17.18
C GLU A 77 20.78 19.74 -15.96
N GLN A 78 21.20 20.36 -14.86
CA GLN A 78 21.49 19.66 -13.62
C GLN A 78 20.26 18.96 -13.04
N LEU A 79 19.11 19.64 -13.05
CA LEU A 79 17.84 19.09 -12.59
C LEU A 79 17.43 17.89 -13.43
N GLN A 80 17.53 17.96 -14.76
CA GLN A 80 17.25 16.84 -15.65
C GLN A 80 18.17 15.64 -15.38
N LYS A 81 19.47 15.88 -15.16
CA LYS A 81 20.43 14.82 -14.80
C LYS A 81 20.06 14.15 -13.48
N GLN A 82 19.67 14.94 -12.47
CA GLN A 82 19.22 14.40 -11.19
C GLN A 82 17.96 13.55 -11.36
N LEU A 83 16.96 14.03 -12.09
CA LEU A 83 15.73 13.26 -12.37
C LEU A 83 16.05 11.92 -13.03
N LEU A 84 16.88 11.91 -14.08
CA LEU A 84 17.31 10.69 -14.76
C LEU A 84 18.06 9.72 -13.82
N LEU A 85 18.91 10.25 -12.94
CA LEU A 85 19.59 9.43 -11.93
C LEU A 85 18.60 8.82 -10.93
N THR A 86 17.64 9.60 -10.43
CA THR A 86 16.63 9.09 -9.49
C THR A 86 15.77 8.00 -10.12
N GLU A 87 15.41 8.13 -11.40
CA GLU A 87 14.68 7.11 -12.13
C GLU A 87 15.49 5.81 -12.28
N LYS A 88 16.79 5.93 -12.59
CA LYS A 88 17.69 4.78 -12.67
C LYS A 88 17.83 4.08 -11.31
N VAL A 89 18.00 4.83 -10.23
CA VAL A 89 18.08 4.27 -8.87
C VAL A 89 16.80 3.53 -8.51
N LYS A 90 15.63 4.12 -8.76
CA LYS A 90 14.32 3.47 -8.51
C LYS A 90 14.16 2.17 -9.31
N LYS A 91 14.63 2.12 -10.57
CA LYS A 91 14.61 0.90 -11.38
C LYS A 91 15.52 -0.18 -10.79
N LEU A 92 16.74 0.18 -10.42
CA LEU A 92 17.69 -0.74 -9.79
C LEU A 92 17.18 -1.26 -8.44
N GLU A 93 16.51 -0.43 -7.65
CA GLU A 93 15.89 -0.86 -6.39
C GLU A 93 14.76 -1.86 -6.61
N ARG A 94 13.90 -1.63 -7.61
CA ARG A 94 12.85 -2.59 -8.01
C ARG A 94 13.45 -3.92 -8.46
N GLU A 95 14.46 -3.87 -9.32
CA GLU A 95 15.16 -5.07 -9.80
C GLU A 95 15.81 -5.85 -8.66
N LYS A 96 16.45 -5.15 -7.71
CA LYS A 96 17.04 -5.78 -6.51
C LYS A 96 15.96 -6.44 -5.65
N LEU A 97 14.84 -5.77 -5.43
CA LEU A 97 13.73 -6.28 -4.63
C LEU A 97 13.08 -7.50 -5.29
N ASP A 98 12.91 -7.49 -6.61
CA ASP A 98 12.40 -8.64 -7.36
C ASP A 98 13.38 -9.82 -7.36
N ALA A 99 14.68 -9.54 -7.47
CA ALA A 99 15.75 -10.55 -7.33
C ALA A 99 15.80 -11.15 -5.92
N GLU A 100 15.58 -10.34 -4.88
CA GLU A 100 15.53 -10.80 -3.49
C GLU A 100 14.29 -11.66 -3.23
N LYS A 101 13.11 -11.24 -3.70
CA LYS A 101 11.89 -12.06 -3.65
C LYS A 101 12.06 -13.41 -4.33
N THR A 102 12.70 -13.44 -5.51
CA THR A 102 12.97 -14.72 -6.20
C THR A 102 13.95 -15.58 -5.42
N ARG A 103 15.01 -14.99 -4.83
CA ARG A 103 15.94 -15.72 -3.94
C ARG A 103 15.21 -16.32 -2.73
N LEU A 104 14.38 -15.54 -2.05
CA LEU A 104 13.59 -16.00 -0.90
C LEU A 104 12.61 -17.12 -1.30
N SER A 105 11.89 -16.97 -2.42
CA SER A 105 11.01 -18.01 -2.95
C SER A 105 11.74 -19.32 -3.22
N ASN A 106 12.94 -19.24 -3.82
CA ASN A 106 13.78 -20.41 -4.08
C ASN A 106 14.30 -21.05 -2.79
N LEU A 107 14.66 -20.27 -1.77
CA LEU A 107 15.04 -20.76 -0.44
C LEU A 107 13.88 -21.50 0.24
N VAL A 108 12.67 -20.94 0.21
CA VAL A 108 11.46 -21.58 0.75
C VAL A 108 11.19 -22.92 0.06
N LYS A 109 11.28 -22.98 -1.27
CA LYS A 109 11.15 -24.23 -2.04
C LYS A 109 12.24 -25.25 -1.67
N LYS A 110 13.47 -24.79 -1.44
CA LYS A 110 14.60 -25.66 -1.03
C LYS A 110 14.47 -26.18 0.40
N HIS A 111 13.82 -25.43 1.29
CA HIS A 111 13.50 -25.84 2.67
C HIS A 111 12.11 -26.47 2.82
N GLN A 112 11.42 -26.79 1.72
CA GLN A 112 10.22 -27.60 1.68
C GLN A 112 10.41 -29.15 1.64
N PRO A 113 11.54 -29.80 1.99
CA PRO A 113 11.53 -31.23 2.20
C PRO A 113 11.19 -31.55 3.67
N HIS A 114 10.26 -32.48 3.86
CA HIS A 114 9.94 -33.16 5.14
C HIS A 114 9.12 -32.39 6.19
N ASN A 115 7.92 -31.91 5.81
CA ASN A 115 6.85 -31.77 6.81
C ASN A 115 5.52 -32.42 6.40
N LYS A 116 5.50 -33.17 5.27
CA LYS A 116 4.33 -33.98 4.89
C LYS A 116 4.08 -35.10 5.89
N SER A 117 5.12 -35.82 6.35
CA SER A 117 4.92 -36.95 7.26
C SER A 117 4.34 -36.56 8.62
N ILE A 118 4.77 -35.42 9.18
CA ILE A 118 4.27 -34.93 10.49
C ILE A 118 2.82 -34.47 10.36
N PHE A 119 2.46 -33.78 9.26
CA PHE A 119 1.09 -33.34 9.03
C PHE A 119 0.15 -34.53 8.74
N ASP A 120 0.61 -35.52 7.97
CA ASP A 120 -0.16 -36.73 7.64
C ASP A 120 -0.43 -37.60 8.88
N GLU A 121 0.53 -37.70 9.81
CA GLU A 121 0.37 -38.41 11.09
C GLU A 121 -0.58 -37.68 12.03
N GLN A 122 -0.47 -36.34 12.13
CA GLN A 122 -1.40 -35.53 12.93
C GLN A 122 -2.83 -35.61 12.39
N GLU A 123 -3.03 -35.60 11.07
CA GLU A 123 -4.36 -35.70 10.47
C GLU A 123 -4.99 -37.08 10.69
N LYS A 124 -4.20 -38.16 10.67
CA LYS A 124 -4.67 -39.50 11.04
C LYS A 124 -5.10 -39.57 12.50
N TYR A 125 -4.28 -39.03 13.41
CA TYR A 125 -4.59 -39.03 14.84
C TYR A 125 -5.86 -38.24 15.16
N GLN A 126 -6.05 -37.10 14.48
CA GLN A 126 -7.25 -36.28 14.62
C GLN A 126 -8.51 -37.01 14.15
N LYS A 127 -8.44 -37.69 12.99
CA LYS A 127 -9.56 -38.51 12.47
C LYS A 127 -9.95 -39.65 13.41
N GLU A 128 -8.97 -40.29 14.05
CA GLU A 128 -9.25 -41.34 15.05
C GLU A 128 -9.91 -40.78 16.31
N LEU A 129 -9.49 -39.60 16.77
CA LEU A 129 -10.10 -38.90 17.90
C LEU A 129 -11.56 -38.52 17.60
N ASP A 130 -11.82 -37.95 16.43
CA ASP A 130 -13.17 -37.54 16.02
C ASP A 130 -14.11 -38.74 15.91
N LYS A 131 -13.59 -39.89 15.42
CA LYS A 131 -14.34 -41.14 15.35
C LYS A 131 -14.72 -41.65 16.75
N LYS A 132 -13.79 -41.63 17.71
CA LYS A 132 -14.08 -42.02 19.10
C LYS A 132 -15.13 -41.12 19.75
N ILE A 133 -15.03 -39.80 19.54
CA ILE A 133 -16.01 -38.84 20.06
C ILE A 133 -17.40 -39.09 19.46
N ALA A 134 -17.48 -39.39 18.15
CA ALA A 134 -18.75 -39.71 17.50
C ALA A 134 -19.37 -41.01 18.04
N GLU A 135 -18.56 -42.05 18.25
CA GLU A 135 -19.01 -43.32 18.84
C GLU A 135 -19.50 -43.15 20.29
N GLU A 136 -18.83 -42.33 21.11
CA GLU A 136 -19.30 -42.02 22.47
C GLU A 136 -20.62 -41.25 22.47
N ARG A 137 -20.76 -40.23 21.62
CA ARG A 137 -22.03 -39.48 21.49
C ARG A 137 -23.17 -40.38 21.05
N GLN A 138 -22.91 -41.32 20.14
CA GLN A 138 -23.92 -42.28 19.71
C GLN A 138 -24.36 -43.18 20.87
N LYS A 139 -23.40 -43.70 21.66
CA LYS A 139 -23.72 -44.50 22.86
C LYS A 139 -24.52 -43.71 23.90
N GLU A 140 -24.24 -42.42 24.08
CA GLU A 140 -25.04 -41.57 24.97
C GLU A 140 -26.46 -41.32 24.46
N LEU A 141 -26.62 -41.11 23.15
CA LEU A 141 -27.94 -40.99 22.51
C LEU A 141 -28.74 -42.28 22.64
N ASP A 142 -28.10 -43.43 22.42
CA ASP A 142 -28.73 -44.74 22.55
C ASP A 142 -29.16 -45.01 24.01
N LYS A 143 -28.36 -44.59 25.00
CA LYS A 143 -28.75 -44.64 26.42
C LYS A 143 -29.94 -43.73 26.73
N LYS A 144 -29.92 -42.47 26.27
CA LYS A 144 -31.04 -41.53 26.48
C LYS A 144 -32.33 -42.03 25.86
N THR A 145 -32.27 -42.56 24.64
CA THR A 145 -33.45 -43.12 23.96
C THR A 145 -33.96 -44.39 24.65
N ALA A 146 -33.08 -45.23 25.20
CA ALA A 146 -33.49 -46.37 26.02
C ALA A 146 -34.17 -45.93 27.34
N GLU A 147 -33.63 -44.92 28.03
CA GLU A 147 -34.24 -44.35 29.23
C GLU A 147 -35.61 -43.71 28.96
N GLU A 148 -35.76 -43.02 27.83
CA GLU A 148 -37.06 -42.46 27.41
C GLU A 148 -38.08 -43.56 27.12
N ARG A 149 -37.70 -44.62 26.39
CA ARG A 149 -38.57 -45.78 26.15
C ARG A 149 -38.97 -46.48 27.45
N GLN A 150 -38.05 -46.60 28.41
CA GLN A 150 -38.36 -47.18 29.72
C GLN A 150 -39.37 -46.31 30.48
N LYS A 151 -39.19 -44.99 30.49
CA LYS A 151 -40.15 -44.04 31.09
C LYS A 151 -41.53 -44.09 30.43
N GLU A 152 -41.59 -44.28 29.11
CA GLU A 152 -42.88 -44.46 28.41
C GLU A 152 -43.57 -45.77 28.77
N LEU A 153 -42.83 -46.86 28.88
CA LEU A 153 -43.35 -48.16 29.34
C LEU A 153 -43.84 -48.07 30.80
N ASP A 154 -43.08 -47.41 31.68
CA ASP A 154 -43.46 -47.20 33.07
C ASP A 154 -44.72 -46.31 33.18
N LYS A 155 -44.89 -45.32 32.30
CA LYS A 155 -46.13 -44.52 32.20
C LYS A 155 -47.32 -45.35 31.72
N LYS A 156 -47.16 -46.15 30.67
CA LYS A 156 -48.23 -47.00 30.14
C LYS A 156 -48.67 -48.04 31.16
N THR A 157 -47.74 -48.68 31.85
CA THR A 157 -48.06 -49.63 32.94
C THR A 157 -48.77 -48.93 34.11
N ALA A 158 -48.38 -47.69 34.47
CA ALA A 158 -49.08 -46.90 35.48
C ALA A 158 -50.50 -46.47 35.05
N GLU A 159 -50.72 -46.18 33.77
CA GLU A 159 -52.04 -45.88 33.20
C GLU A 159 -52.94 -47.13 33.13
N GLU A 160 -52.39 -48.29 32.74
CA GLU A 160 -53.10 -49.57 32.76
C GLU A 160 -53.51 -49.99 34.18
N LEU A 161 -52.62 -49.82 35.18
CA LEU A 161 -52.93 -50.06 36.60
C LEU A 161 -54.03 -49.13 37.13
N LYS A 162 -54.08 -47.87 36.65
CA LYS A 162 -55.18 -46.93 36.96
C LYS A 162 -56.49 -47.33 36.27
N ALA A 163 -56.45 -47.80 35.03
CA ALA A 163 -57.61 -48.27 34.29
C ALA A 163 -58.20 -49.57 34.87
N ALA A 164 -57.36 -50.43 35.46
CA ALA A 164 -57.78 -51.64 36.18
C ALA A 164 -58.40 -51.36 37.58
N GLY A 165 -58.54 -50.09 37.99
CA GLY A 165 -59.21 -49.70 39.23
C GLY A 165 -58.41 -49.95 40.53
N VAL A 166 -57.10 -50.22 40.41
CA VAL A 166 -56.22 -50.46 41.56
C VAL A 166 -55.65 -49.14 42.06
N ARG A 167 -56.18 -48.61 43.17
CA ARG A 167 -55.57 -47.46 43.88
C ARG A 167 -54.41 -47.95 44.75
N LEU A 168 -53.18 -47.61 44.34
CA LEU A 168 -51.98 -47.74 45.17
C LEU A 168 -51.95 -46.60 46.20
N ASP A 169 -52.22 -46.94 47.45
CA ASP A 169 -52.06 -46.05 48.60
C ASP A 169 -50.55 -45.85 48.86
N PRO A 170 -50.01 -44.62 48.87
CA PRO A 170 -48.56 -44.36 48.92
C PRO A 170 -47.82 -44.92 50.15
N ARG A 171 -48.54 -45.49 51.13
CA ARG A 171 -47.94 -46.20 52.27
C ARG A 171 -47.63 -47.67 52.02
N PHE A 172 -48.14 -48.29 50.95
CA PHE A 172 -47.97 -49.73 50.69
C PHE A 172 -47.34 -49.98 49.31
N LYS A 173 -46.27 -50.79 49.26
CA LYS A 173 -45.50 -51.05 48.03
C LYS A 173 -46.14 -52.04 47.06
N HIS A 174 -47.24 -52.71 47.42
CA HIS A 174 -47.93 -53.69 46.57
C HIS A 174 -49.45 -53.59 46.69
N PRO A 175 -50.22 -53.85 45.61
CA PRO A 175 -51.68 -53.77 45.62
C PRO A 175 -52.31 -54.92 46.40
N GLN A 176 -53.33 -54.63 47.22
CA GLN A 176 -54.00 -55.65 48.02
C GLN A 176 -55.19 -56.29 47.28
N PRO A 177 -55.35 -57.63 47.34
CA PRO A 177 -56.51 -58.30 46.77
C PRO A 177 -57.76 -58.04 47.62
N TYR A 178 -58.90 -57.85 46.96
CA TYR A 178 -60.18 -57.60 47.60
C TYR A 178 -60.70 -58.88 48.28
N LEU A 179 -61.13 -58.77 49.54
CA LEU A 179 -61.89 -59.83 50.23
C LEU A 179 -63.35 -59.76 49.77
N LYS A 180 -63.83 -60.81 49.08
CA LYS A 180 -65.27 -61.00 48.83
C LYS A 180 -65.97 -61.26 50.16
N LYS A 181 -66.95 -60.41 50.51
CA LYS A 181 -67.92 -60.71 51.57
C LYS A 181 -68.97 -61.68 50.99
N TYR A 182 -69.17 -62.80 51.67
CA TYR A 182 -70.29 -63.73 51.45
C TYR A 182 -71.59 -63.10 51.93
#